data_AF-A0A838U0Y8-F1
#
_entry.id   AF-A0A838U0Y8-F1
#
_cell.length_a   1.000
_cell.length_b   1.000
_cell.length_c   1.000
_cell.angle_alpha   90.00
_cell.angle_beta   90.00
_cell.angle_gamma   90.00
#
_symmetry.space_group_name_H-M   'P 1'
#
loop_
_entity.id
_entity.type
_entity.pdbx_description
1 polymer ?
#
loop_
_entity_poly.entity_id
_entity_poly.type
_entity_poly.pdbx_seq_one_letter_code
_entity_poly.pdbx_strand_id
1 'polypeptide(L)'
;MSSSISFNPKGKLSADYSNNNKIKWESLIHNGVCFPPEFQVKRLNFKINGRTFLLNREQEELIYSWAKKKDSHYISDPIFQRNFINDFKKLLPEEYRNILETIDQIDFSEFFILIENEKKEKEKEKEKLKNLTRDERKKIFVEKKKEKEKLKNFYGRAIIDGVEVDVANWLVEPPGLFMGRG
;
A
#
# COMPACT_ATOMS: atom_id res chain seq x y z
N MET A 1 -15.30 -6.73 44.56
CA MET A 1 -15.28 -5.31 44.97
C MET A 1 -14.66 -4.52 43.84
N SER A 2 -15.37 -3.49 43.39
CA SER A 2 -15.29 -2.87 42.07
C SER A 2 -13.94 -2.23 41.73
N SER A 3 -13.42 -2.56 40.55
CA SER A 3 -12.37 -1.80 39.85
C SER A 3 -13.01 -0.60 39.16
N SER A 4 -12.93 0.57 39.81
CA SER A 4 -13.49 1.82 39.31
C SER A 4 -12.61 2.38 38.17
N ILE A 5 -13.20 2.53 36.98
CA ILE A 5 -12.64 3.37 35.91
C ILE A 5 -12.91 4.82 36.32
N SER A 6 -11.87 5.59 36.64
CA SER A 6 -12.02 7.01 36.95
C SER A 6 -12.09 7.83 35.66
N PHE A 7 -13.23 8.48 35.43
CA PHE A 7 -13.39 9.48 34.38
C PHE A 7 -12.78 10.81 34.83
N ASN A 8 -11.85 11.35 34.05
CA ASN A 8 -11.45 12.75 34.18
C ASN A 8 -12.64 13.62 33.68
N PRO A 9 -12.94 14.82 34.25
CA PRO A 9 -14.13 15.63 33.92
C PRO A 9 -14.29 16.10 32.46
N LYS A 10 -13.41 15.66 31.56
CA LYS A 10 -13.35 16.00 30.13
C LYS A 10 -13.50 14.80 29.19
N GLY A 11 -13.85 13.60 29.69
CA GLY A 11 -14.11 12.42 28.86
C GLY A 11 -12.89 11.85 28.13
N LYS A 12 -11.66 12.18 28.56
CA LYS A 12 -10.43 11.61 27.99
C LYS A 12 -9.94 10.44 28.85
N LEU A 13 -9.77 9.29 28.21
CA LEU A 13 -9.03 8.14 28.75
C LEU A 13 -7.58 8.56 29.03
N SER A 14 -7.12 8.41 30.27
CA SER A 14 -5.71 8.57 30.65
C SER A 14 -5.10 7.18 30.86
N ALA A 15 -4.06 6.85 30.11
CA ALA A 15 -3.33 5.61 30.27
C ALA A 15 -2.21 5.78 31.29
N ASP A 16 -2.30 5.09 32.44
CA ASP A 16 -1.18 4.89 33.35
C ASP A 16 -0.26 3.79 32.79
N TYR A 17 0.95 4.18 32.39
CA TYR A 17 1.95 3.29 31.78
C TYR A 17 2.84 2.54 32.79
N SER A 18 2.54 2.62 34.09
CA SER A 18 3.43 2.14 35.17
C SER A 18 3.31 0.65 35.51
N ASN A 19 2.60 -0.18 34.73
CA ASN A 19 2.59 -1.62 34.94
C ASN A 19 2.27 -2.42 33.66
N ASN A 20 3.22 -3.23 33.20
CA ASN A 20 3.12 -4.03 31.96
C ASN A 20 2.25 -5.30 32.08
N ASN A 21 1.79 -5.66 33.29
CA ASN A 21 0.96 -6.85 33.54
C ASN A 21 -0.51 -6.54 33.88
N LYS A 22 -0.99 -5.32 33.61
CA LYS A 22 -2.39 -4.94 33.89
C LYS A 22 -3.26 -5.18 32.65
N ILE A 23 -4.40 -5.85 32.86
CA ILE A 23 -5.47 -5.97 31.85
C ILE A 23 -5.80 -4.56 31.34
N LYS A 24 -5.77 -4.39 30.01
CA LYS A 24 -5.91 -3.08 29.35
C LYS A 24 -7.36 -2.71 29.04
N TRP A 25 -8.20 -3.72 28.81
CA TRP A 25 -9.62 -3.60 28.49
C TRP A 25 -10.31 -4.95 28.73
N GLU A 26 -11.61 -4.93 28.97
CA GLU A 26 -12.45 -6.13 29.15
C GLU A 26 -13.13 -6.54 27.84
N SER A 27 -13.46 -5.58 26.97
CA SER A 27 -14.05 -5.80 25.64
C SER A 27 -13.46 -4.89 24.57
N LEU A 28 -13.23 -5.45 23.37
CA LEU A 28 -12.80 -4.73 22.16
C LEU A 28 -13.59 -5.28 20.97
N ILE A 29 -14.29 -4.39 20.29
CA ILE A 29 -15.03 -4.72 19.06
C ILE A 29 -14.53 -3.80 17.96
N HIS A 30 -14.06 -4.38 16.86
CA HIS A 30 -13.60 -3.64 15.67
C HIS A 30 -13.88 -4.44 14.40
N ASN A 31 -13.96 -3.79 13.26
CA ASN A 31 -14.28 -4.42 11.97
C ASN A 31 -13.04 -4.88 11.19
N GLY A 32 -11.95 -5.21 11.88
CA GLY A 32 -10.68 -5.53 11.23
C GLY A 32 -10.04 -4.32 10.53
N VAL A 33 -9.45 -4.57 9.35
CA VAL A 33 -8.73 -3.59 8.55
C VAL A 33 -9.27 -3.56 7.12
N CYS A 34 -9.12 -2.42 6.45
CA CYS A 34 -9.45 -2.24 5.05
C CYS A 34 -8.22 -2.56 4.20
N PHE A 35 -8.29 -3.64 3.41
CA PHE A 35 -7.28 -3.96 2.42
C PHE A 35 -7.39 -3.03 1.20
N PRO A 36 -6.26 -2.68 0.57
CA PRO A 36 -6.29 -2.02 -0.73
C PRO A 36 -6.91 -2.96 -1.79
N PRO A 37 -7.38 -2.41 -2.92
CA PRO A 37 -7.83 -3.23 -4.05
C PRO A 37 -6.72 -4.18 -4.53
N GLU A 38 -7.12 -5.36 -4.98
CA GLU A 38 -6.17 -6.32 -5.57
C GLU A 38 -5.49 -5.74 -6.82
N PHE A 39 -4.24 -6.15 -7.04
CA PHE A 39 -3.50 -5.80 -8.24
C PHE A 39 -4.16 -6.34 -9.50
N GLN A 40 -4.37 -5.45 -10.47
CA GLN A 40 -4.92 -5.79 -11.78
C GLN A 40 -3.79 -6.09 -12.77
N VAL A 41 -3.71 -7.37 -13.16
CA VAL A 41 -2.76 -7.88 -14.16
C VAL A 41 -2.96 -7.18 -15.51
N LYS A 42 -1.87 -6.66 -16.06
CA LYS A 42 -1.76 -5.96 -17.34
C LYS A 42 -1.35 -6.89 -18.49
N ARG A 43 -0.75 -8.06 -18.18
CA ARG A 43 -0.35 -9.09 -19.15
C ARG A 43 0.59 -8.54 -20.22
N LEU A 44 1.57 -7.75 -19.80
CA LEU A 44 2.57 -7.17 -20.70
C LEU A 44 3.59 -8.21 -21.16
N ASN A 45 4.23 -7.95 -22.29
CA ASN A 45 5.38 -8.74 -22.72
C ASN A 45 6.51 -8.56 -21.70
N PHE A 46 7.09 -9.67 -21.26
CA PHE A 46 8.18 -9.67 -20.30
C PHE A 46 9.23 -10.69 -20.74
N LYS A 47 10.51 -10.35 -20.56
CA LYS A 47 11.63 -11.19 -20.96
C LYS A 47 12.69 -11.27 -19.86
N ILE A 48 13.23 -12.47 -19.69
CA ILE A 48 14.42 -12.73 -18.86
C ILE A 48 15.50 -13.31 -19.79
N ASN A 49 16.65 -12.66 -19.84
CA ASN A 49 17.79 -13.01 -20.69
C ASN A 49 17.38 -13.23 -22.16
N GLY A 50 16.56 -12.32 -22.69
CA GLY A 50 16.02 -12.37 -24.04
C GLY A 50 14.90 -13.40 -24.29
N ARG A 51 14.60 -14.28 -23.33
CA ARG A 51 13.53 -15.28 -23.45
C ARG A 51 12.21 -14.72 -22.92
N THR A 52 11.14 -14.84 -23.70
CA THR A 52 9.79 -14.46 -23.28
C THR A 52 9.36 -15.28 -22.07
N PHE A 53 8.80 -14.60 -21.06
CA PHE A 53 8.31 -15.20 -19.84
C PHE A 53 6.96 -14.56 -19.48
N LEU A 54 5.92 -15.38 -19.33
CA LEU A 54 4.59 -14.89 -18.95
C LEU A 54 4.49 -14.80 -17.43
N LEU A 55 4.34 -13.58 -16.92
CA LEU A 55 4.21 -13.32 -15.50
C LEU A 55 2.83 -13.75 -14.97
N ASN A 56 2.80 -14.35 -13.78
CA ASN A 56 1.58 -14.49 -12.99
C ASN A 56 1.28 -13.18 -12.22
N ARG A 57 0.15 -13.13 -11.50
CA ARG A 57 -0.29 -11.92 -10.76
C ARG A 57 0.77 -11.39 -9.79
N GLU A 58 1.33 -12.25 -8.94
CA GLU A 58 2.28 -11.86 -7.89
C GLU A 58 3.62 -11.41 -8.47
N GLN A 59 4.11 -12.14 -9.48
CA GLN A 59 5.31 -11.77 -10.23
C GLN A 59 5.13 -10.42 -10.93
N GLU A 60 4.00 -10.22 -11.60
CA GLU A 60 3.71 -8.98 -12.32
C GLU A 60 3.57 -7.78 -11.39
N GLU A 61 2.94 -7.94 -10.22
CA GLU A 61 2.85 -6.90 -9.20
C GLU A 61 4.23 -6.48 -8.68
N LEU A 62 5.15 -7.44 -8.52
CA LEU A 62 6.53 -7.17 -8.11
C LEU A 62 7.32 -6.43 -9.20
N ILE A 63 7.22 -6.87 -10.46
CA ILE A 63 7.84 -6.18 -11.61
C ILE A 63 7.28 -4.76 -11.77
N TYR A 64 5.97 -4.60 -11.62
CA TYR A 64 5.31 -3.30 -11.66
C TYR A 64 5.78 -2.39 -10.51
N SER A 65 5.99 -2.95 -9.31
CA SER A 65 6.54 -2.23 -8.16
C SER A 65 7.97 -1.74 -8.40
N TRP A 66 8.81 -2.53 -9.08
CA TRP A 66 10.13 -2.11 -9.56
C TRP A 66 10.02 -0.98 -10.59
N ALA A 67 9.18 -1.15 -11.60
CA ALA A 67 9.00 -0.17 -12.66
C ALA A 67 8.55 1.21 -12.15
N LYS A 68 7.72 1.24 -11.09
CA LYS A 68 7.35 2.48 -10.40
C LYS A 68 8.52 3.27 -9.83
N LYS A 69 9.66 2.60 -9.57
CA LYS A 69 10.86 3.22 -9.03
C LYS A 69 11.85 3.68 -10.11
N LYS A 70 11.51 3.56 -11.41
CA LYS A 70 12.41 3.86 -12.56
C LYS A 70 13.18 5.18 -12.44
N ASP A 71 12.57 6.21 -11.84
CA ASP A 71 13.14 7.55 -11.70
C ASP A 71 13.72 7.84 -10.30
N SER A 72 13.91 6.80 -9.48
CA SER A 72 14.44 6.90 -8.12
C SER A 72 15.91 6.51 -8.04
N HIS A 73 16.66 7.16 -7.15
CA HIS A 73 18.06 6.82 -6.89
C HIS A 73 18.26 5.37 -6.42
N TYR A 74 17.25 4.75 -5.81
CA TYR A 74 17.31 3.36 -5.36
C TYR A 74 17.57 2.36 -6.48
N ILE A 75 17.14 2.63 -7.72
CA ILE A 75 17.35 1.68 -8.81
C ILE A 75 18.82 1.51 -9.16
N SER A 76 19.64 2.51 -8.89
CA SER A 76 21.08 2.43 -9.09
C SER A 76 21.83 1.83 -7.89
N ASP A 77 21.14 1.57 -6.77
CA ASP A 77 21.75 0.97 -5.58
C ASP A 77 21.92 -0.56 -5.77
N PRO A 78 23.17 -1.08 -5.75
CA PRO A 78 23.43 -2.51 -5.89
C PRO A 78 22.77 -3.37 -4.80
N ILE A 79 22.61 -2.84 -3.58
CA ILE A 79 21.97 -3.58 -2.49
C ILE A 79 20.48 -3.71 -2.77
N PHE A 80 19.84 -2.63 -3.22
CA PHE A 80 18.43 -2.62 -3.61
C PHE A 80 18.15 -3.57 -4.78
N GLN A 81 18.99 -3.52 -5.83
CA GLN A 81 18.91 -4.45 -6.97
C GLN A 81 19.05 -5.91 -6.50
N ARG A 82 20.06 -6.22 -5.67
CA ARG A 82 20.29 -7.57 -5.16
C ARG A 82 19.12 -8.09 -4.33
N ASN A 83 18.56 -7.25 -3.46
CA ASN A 83 17.40 -7.62 -2.64
C ASN A 83 16.19 -7.94 -3.52
N PHE A 84 15.91 -7.09 -4.52
CA PHE A 84 14.85 -7.32 -5.49
C PHE A 84 15.02 -8.64 -6.25
N ILE A 85 16.22 -8.90 -6.79
CA ILE A 85 16.50 -10.14 -7.53
C ILE A 85 16.31 -11.36 -6.64
N ASN A 86 16.80 -11.32 -5.40
CA ASN A 86 16.65 -12.43 -4.46
C ASN A 86 15.18 -12.74 -4.14
N ASP A 87 14.34 -11.72 -4.01
CA ASP A 87 12.91 -11.91 -3.77
C ASP A 87 12.17 -12.36 -5.03
N PHE A 88 12.51 -11.79 -6.19
CA PHE A 88 11.89 -12.19 -7.46
C PHE A 88 12.22 -13.65 -7.81
N LYS A 89 13.45 -14.12 -7.57
CA LYS A 89 13.84 -15.53 -7.75
C LYS A 89 12.92 -16.50 -7.00
N LYS A 90 12.48 -16.17 -5.79
CA LYS A 90 11.60 -17.04 -5.00
C LYS A 90 10.27 -17.30 -5.71
N LEU A 91 9.81 -16.33 -6.51
CA LEU A 91 8.57 -16.42 -7.29
C LEU A 91 8.76 -17.10 -8.65
N LEU A 92 10.00 -17.23 -9.15
CA LEU A 92 10.28 -17.80 -10.46
C LEU A 92 10.30 -19.35 -10.42
N PRO A 93 10.00 -20.02 -11.56
CA PRO A 93 10.29 -21.43 -11.74
C PRO A 93 11.79 -21.72 -11.69
N GLU A 94 12.16 -22.95 -11.36
CA GLU A 94 13.55 -23.37 -11.16
C GLU A 94 14.46 -23.07 -12.36
N GLU A 95 13.92 -23.18 -13.58
CA GLU A 95 14.63 -22.91 -14.83
C GLU A 95 15.15 -21.46 -14.94
N TYR A 96 14.50 -20.48 -14.30
CA TYR A 96 14.92 -19.08 -14.30
C TYR A 96 15.67 -18.66 -13.03
N ARG A 97 15.53 -19.40 -11.91
CA ARG A 97 16.15 -19.06 -10.62
C ARG A 97 17.67 -19.00 -10.67
N ASN A 98 18.26 -19.93 -11.41
CA ASN A 98 19.71 -20.07 -11.53
C ASN A 98 20.30 -19.22 -12.66
N ILE A 99 19.48 -18.75 -13.60
CA ILE A 99 19.92 -17.96 -14.75
C ILE A 99 19.89 -16.45 -14.46
N LEU A 100 18.88 -16.02 -13.70
CA LEU A 100 18.76 -14.63 -13.29
C LEU A 100 19.80 -14.35 -12.20
N GLU A 101 20.68 -13.38 -12.40
CA GLU A 101 21.74 -12.98 -11.45
C GLU A 101 21.76 -11.46 -11.30
N THR A 102 21.60 -10.74 -12.41
CA THR A 102 21.65 -9.28 -12.44
C THR A 102 20.34 -8.69 -12.93
N ILE A 103 20.11 -7.42 -12.58
CA ILE A 103 18.91 -6.70 -13.00
C ILE A 103 18.84 -6.50 -14.52
N ASP A 104 19.99 -6.38 -15.18
CA ASP A 104 20.11 -6.12 -16.62
C ASP A 104 19.61 -7.27 -17.49
N GLN A 105 19.47 -8.47 -16.91
CA GLN A 105 18.87 -9.61 -17.60
C GLN A 105 17.36 -9.51 -17.71
N ILE A 106 16.72 -8.58 -16.99
CA ILE A 106 15.28 -8.38 -17.03
C ILE A 106 14.95 -7.21 -17.97
N ASP A 107 14.09 -7.45 -18.95
CA ASP A 107 13.57 -6.40 -19.82
C ASP A 107 12.33 -5.73 -19.20
N PHE A 108 12.52 -4.51 -18.68
CA PHE A 108 11.45 -3.69 -18.09
C PHE A 108 10.78 -2.73 -19.07
N SER A 109 11.14 -2.73 -20.36
CA SER A 109 10.77 -1.68 -21.32
C SER A 109 9.26 -1.42 -21.38
N GLU A 110 8.46 -2.48 -21.50
CA GLU A 110 6.98 -2.40 -21.56
C GLU A 110 6.39 -1.85 -20.25
N PHE A 111 6.95 -2.24 -19.10
CA PHE A 111 6.51 -1.72 -17.80
C PHE A 111 6.90 -0.26 -17.63
N PHE A 112 8.08 0.16 -18.10
CA PHE A 112 8.47 1.57 -18.08
C PHE A 112 7.53 2.41 -18.96
N ILE A 113 7.19 1.94 -20.16
CA ILE A 113 6.21 2.59 -21.04
C ILE A 113 4.85 2.70 -20.34
N LEU A 114 4.37 1.62 -19.70
CA LEU A 114 3.14 1.65 -18.92
C LEU A 114 3.17 2.72 -17.82
N ILE A 115 4.24 2.77 -17.02
CA ILE A 115 4.38 3.73 -15.93
C ILE A 115 4.41 5.17 -16.45
N GLU A 116 5.05 5.42 -17.58
CA GLU A 116 5.04 6.75 -18.21
C GLU A 116 3.66 7.15 -18.72
N ASN A 117 2.93 6.21 -19.33
CA ASN A 117 1.55 6.45 -19.78
C ASN A 117 0.64 6.74 -18.59
N GLU A 118 0.71 5.95 -17.51
CA GLU A 118 -0.05 6.21 -16.28
C GLU A 118 0.29 7.58 -15.66
N LYS A 119 1.57 8.01 -15.71
CA LYS A 119 1.97 9.35 -15.25
C LYS A 119 1.34 10.45 -16.09
N LYS A 120 1.42 10.33 -17.43
CA LYS A 120 0.81 11.28 -18.37
C LYS A 120 -0.71 11.36 -18.21
N GLU A 121 -1.38 10.22 -18.02
CA GLU A 121 -2.82 10.18 -17.77
C GLU A 121 -3.19 10.89 -16.47
N LYS A 122 -2.45 10.63 -15.38
CA LYS A 122 -2.65 11.33 -14.10
C LYS A 122 -2.44 12.84 -14.22
N GLU A 123 -1.48 13.28 -15.03
CA GLU A 123 -1.25 14.71 -15.29
C GLU A 123 -2.41 15.32 -16.08
N LYS A 124 -2.88 14.66 -17.14
CA LYS A 124 -4.06 15.08 -17.91
C LYS A 124 -5.31 15.13 -17.04
N GLU A 125 -5.53 14.18 -16.15
CA GLU A 125 -6.65 14.19 -15.20
C GLU A 125 -6.57 15.37 -14.23
N LYS A 126 -5.38 15.66 -13.70
CA LYS A 126 -5.16 16.84 -12.84
C LYS A 126 -5.44 18.14 -13.58
N GLU A 127 -5.02 18.24 -14.83
CA GLU A 127 -5.27 19.42 -15.67
C GLU A 127 -6.77 19.58 -15.97
N LYS A 128 -7.46 18.51 -16.38
CA LYS A 128 -8.92 18.49 -16.54
C LYS A 128 -9.63 18.94 -15.26
N LEU A 129 -9.23 18.41 -14.10
CA LEU A 129 -9.80 18.79 -12.82
C LEU A 129 -9.58 20.26 -12.50
N LYS A 130 -8.41 20.84 -12.86
CA LYS A 130 -8.13 22.28 -12.68
C LYS A 130 -9.02 23.15 -13.58
N ASN A 131 -9.35 22.68 -14.78
CA ASN A 131 -10.14 23.40 -15.77
C ASN A 131 -11.66 23.33 -15.53
N LEU A 132 -12.15 22.40 -14.70
CA LEU A 132 -13.56 22.32 -14.32
C LEU A 132 -14.03 23.55 -13.54
N THR A 133 -15.33 23.81 -13.55
CA THR A 133 -15.91 24.88 -12.72
C THR A 133 -15.76 24.56 -11.23
N ARG A 134 -15.93 25.58 -10.38
CA ARG A 134 -15.83 25.42 -8.92
C ARG A 134 -16.86 24.41 -8.40
N ASP A 135 -18.06 24.39 -8.97
CA ASP A 135 -19.16 23.54 -8.47
C ASP A 135 -19.04 22.09 -8.95
N GLU A 136 -18.57 21.85 -10.17
CA GLU A 136 -18.25 20.49 -10.65
C GLU A 136 -17.09 19.87 -9.86
N ARG A 137 -16.03 20.64 -9.59
CA ARG A 137 -14.92 20.19 -8.72
C ARG A 137 -15.39 19.81 -7.32
N LYS A 138 -16.26 20.63 -6.72
CA LYS A 138 -16.85 20.33 -5.40
C LYS A 138 -17.64 19.02 -5.45
N LYS A 139 -18.44 18.80 -6.49
CA LYS A 139 -19.25 17.57 -6.62
C LYS A 139 -18.38 16.32 -6.64
N ILE A 140 -17.34 16.30 -7.48
CA ILE A 140 -16.38 15.17 -7.55
C ILE A 140 -15.68 14.94 -6.20
N PHE A 141 -15.27 16.02 -5.52
CA PHE A 141 -14.64 15.91 -4.21
C PHE A 141 -15.58 15.35 -3.14
N VAL A 142 -16.84 15.81 -3.12
CA VAL A 142 -17.87 15.33 -2.17
C VAL A 142 -18.15 13.84 -2.39
N GLU A 143 -18.26 13.38 -3.63
CA GLU A 143 -18.46 11.98 -3.96
C GLU A 143 -17.30 11.11 -3.47
N LYS A 144 -16.05 11.49 -3.78
CA LYS A 144 -14.84 10.79 -3.28
C LYS A 144 -14.75 10.79 -1.76
N LYS A 145 -15.11 11.90 -1.12
CA LYS A 145 -15.09 12.02 0.34
C LYS A 145 -16.13 11.10 0.99
N LYS A 146 -17.32 10.98 0.41
CA LYS A 146 -18.41 10.14 0.93
C LYS A 146 -18.01 8.67 0.97
N GLU A 147 -17.35 8.17 -0.06
CA GLU A 147 -16.86 6.78 -0.09
C GLU A 147 -15.78 6.54 0.97
N LYS A 148 -14.81 7.46 1.07
CA LYS A 148 -13.77 7.39 2.11
C LYS A 148 -14.34 7.47 3.53
N GLU A 149 -15.35 8.32 3.76
CA GLU A 149 -16.02 8.46 5.05
C GLU A 149 -16.80 7.18 5.42
N LYS A 150 -17.44 6.52 4.45
CA LYS A 150 -18.07 5.20 4.69
C LYS A 150 -17.06 4.17 5.18
N LEU A 151 -15.93 4.04 4.49
CA LEU A 151 -14.86 3.11 4.89
C LEU A 151 -14.27 3.48 6.25
N LYS A 152 -14.02 4.78 6.50
CA LYS A 152 -13.51 5.26 7.80
C LYS A 152 -14.49 4.98 8.93
N ASN A 153 -15.79 5.17 8.73
CA ASN A 153 -16.78 4.88 9.76
C ASN A 153 -16.87 3.38 10.06
N PHE A 154 -16.64 2.52 9.07
CA PHE A 154 -16.69 1.08 9.25
C PHE A 154 -15.39 0.53 9.87
N TYR A 155 -14.23 0.80 9.28
CA TYR A 155 -12.94 0.23 9.70
C TYR A 155 -12.16 1.12 10.69
N GLY A 156 -12.42 2.43 10.67
CA GLY A 156 -11.68 3.42 11.46
C GLY A 156 -12.24 3.66 12.86
N ARG A 157 -13.18 2.83 13.32
CA ARG A 157 -13.80 2.93 14.65
C ARG A 157 -13.76 1.59 15.36
N ALA A 158 -13.57 1.63 16.67
CA ALA A 158 -13.65 0.48 17.56
C ALA A 158 -14.43 0.84 18.81
N ILE A 159 -14.94 -0.16 19.53
CA ILE A 159 -15.59 0.00 20.82
C ILE A 159 -14.70 -0.69 21.86
N ILE A 160 -14.22 0.08 22.84
CA ILE A 160 -13.43 -0.42 23.97
C ILE A 160 -14.24 -0.19 25.23
N ASP A 161 -14.59 -1.25 25.95
CA ASP A 161 -15.38 -1.19 27.20
C ASP A 161 -16.65 -0.32 27.08
N GLY A 162 -17.33 -0.43 25.93
CA GLY A 162 -18.55 0.33 25.61
C GLY A 162 -18.32 1.77 25.09
N VAL A 163 -17.07 2.23 25.01
CA VAL A 163 -16.71 3.57 24.52
C VAL A 163 -16.20 3.49 23.07
N GLU A 164 -16.80 4.29 22.18
CA GLU A 164 -16.33 4.41 20.80
C GLU A 164 -15.02 5.21 20.72
N VAL A 165 -14.03 4.66 20.02
CA VAL A 165 -12.71 5.27 19.80
C VAL A 165 -12.29 5.18 18.33
N ASP A 166 -11.48 6.15 17.90
CA ASP A 166 -10.89 6.16 16.55
C ASP A 166 -9.71 5.17 16.45
N VAL A 167 -9.68 4.40 15.37
CA VAL A 167 -8.54 3.55 14.99
C VAL A 167 -7.59 4.36 14.11
N ALA A 168 -6.30 4.41 14.48
CA ALA A 168 -5.30 5.20 13.75
C ALA A 168 -5.07 4.68 12.32
N ASN A 169 -4.54 3.46 12.19
CA ASN A 169 -4.18 2.85 10.91
C ASN A 169 -5.11 1.69 10.60
N TRP A 170 -6.28 2.02 10.05
CA TRP A 170 -7.28 1.03 9.62
C TRP A 170 -7.13 0.63 8.15
N LEU A 171 -6.30 1.35 7.38
CA LEU A 171 -5.94 1.00 6.01
C LEU A 171 -4.64 0.22 6.01
N VAL A 172 -4.64 -0.96 5.40
CA VAL A 172 -3.42 -1.76 5.20
C VAL A 172 -2.55 -1.07 4.15
N GLU A 173 -1.26 -0.97 4.42
CA GLU A 173 -0.30 -0.46 3.44
C GLU A 173 -0.23 -1.41 2.23
N PRO A 174 -0.31 -0.91 0.99
CA PRO A 174 -0.13 -1.75 -0.19
C PRO A 174 1.24 -2.41 -0.23
N PRO A 175 1.37 -3.59 -0.86
CA PRO A 175 2.66 -4.22 -1.07
C PRO A 175 3.57 -3.30 -1.91
N GLY A 176 4.88 -3.40 -1.68
CA GLY A 176 5.86 -2.61 -2.40
C GLY A 176 7.29 -2.94 -2.02
N LEU A 177 8.23 -2.35 -2.76
CA LEU A 177 9.66 -2.49 -2.49
C LEU A 177 10.05 -1.64 -1.27
N PHE A 178 10.78 -2.27 -0.35
CA PHE A 178 11.29 -1.59 0.84
C PHE A 178 12.32 -0.53 0.47
N MET A 179 12.05 0.72 0.86
CA MET A 179 12.95 1.86 0.64
C MET A 179 13.47 2.32 2.00
N GLY A 180 14.51 1.65 2.48
CA GLY A 180 15.17 1.99 3.75
C GLY A 180 15.70 3.41 3.74
N ARG A 181 15.69 4.08 4.90
CA ARG A 181 16.45 5.32 5.09
C ARG A 181 17.90 4.89 5.31
N GLY A 182 18.81 5.42 4.50
CA GLY A 182 20.23 5.03 4.45
C GLY A 182 20.92 4.91 5.80
#